data_AF-A0A1H4CEV7-F1
#
_entry.id   AF-A0A1H4CEV7-F1
#
_cell.length_a   1.000
_cell.length_b   1.000
_cell.length_c   1.000
_cell.angle_alpha   90.00
_cell.angle_beta   90.00
_cell.angle_gamma   90.00
#
_symmetry.space_group_name_H-M   'P 1'
#
loop_
_entity.id
_entity.type
_entity.pdbx_description
1 polymer ?
#
loop_
_entity_poly.entity_id
_entity_poly.type
_entity_poly.pdbx_seq_one_letter_code
_entity_poly.pdbx_strand_id
1 'polypeptide(L)'
;MSSKIYVLDGALLECNQGFTPAKLLVTENKKVKIQGQFKATDMDVQVPQTFGQCKLKPNGNSYRPCVPALQKWTKTTKKSNLGGSKKWLFNDSECMCTTGGKITITDTTQLNLAGSVKEEFKNIAMTIPGAMMGNDKAPKVV
;
A
#
# COMPACT_ATOMS: atom_id res chain seq x y z
N MET A 1 -6.55 -13.92 11.45
CA MET A 1 -5.21 -13.56 10.91
C MET A 1 -5.42 -12.47 9.88
N SER A 2 -4.80 -11.30 10.05
CA SER A 2 -4.95 -10.18 9.10
C SER A 2 -4.41 -10.60 7.72
N SER A 3 -5.27 -10.60 6.71
CA SER A 3 -4.89 -10.90 5.33
C SER A 3 -4.09 -9.73 4.78
N LYS A 4 -2.75 -9.82 4.81
CA LYS A 4 -1.90 -8.78 4.24
C LYS A 4 -2.02 -8.75 2.71
N ILE A 5 -2.27 -7.58 2.16
CA ILE A 5 -2.39 -7.33 0.72
C ILE A 5 -1.03 -6.86 0.19
N TYR A 6 -0.54 -7.46 -0.89
CA TYR A 6 0.71 -7.04 -1.53
C TYR A 6 0.52 -5.75 -2.32
N VAL A 7 1.60 -4.97 -2.38
CA VAL A 7 1.68 -3.75 -3.18
C VAL A 7 2.16 -4.10 -4.58
N LEU A 8 1.47 -3.60 -5.60
CA LEU A 8 1.85 -3.80 -7.01
C LEU A 8 2.29 -2.49 -7.66
N ASP A 9 2.83 -2.61 -8.85
CA ASP A 9 3.23 -1.48 -9.68
C ASP A 9 2.07 -0.50 -9.92
N GLY A 10 2.33 0.79 -9.76
CA GLY A 10 1.31 1.84 -9.84
C GLY A 10 0.53 2.10 -8.55
N ALA A 11 0.88 1.43 -7.44
CA ALA A 11 0.32 1.70 -6.12
C ALA A 11 0.34 3.19 -5.75
N LEU A 12 -0.73 3.68 -5.11
CA LEU A 12 -0.80 5.06 -4.64
C LEU A 12 -0.12 5.19 -3.29
N LEU A 13 0.78 6.17 -3.24
CA LEU A 13 1.55 6.54 -2.07
C LEU A 13 1.12 7.93 -1.61
N GLU A 14 1.19 8.15 -0.31
CA GLU A 14 0.99 9.46 0.30
C GLU A 14 2.19 9.81 1.18
N CYS A 15 2.68 11.03 1.05
CA CYS A 15 3.63 11.62 1.98
C CYS A 15 2.86 12.51 2.95
N ASN A 16 3.02 12.31 4.26
CA ASN A 16 2.32 13.12 5.28
C ASN A 16 2.69 14.62 5.23
N GLN A 17 3.81 14.97 4.59
CA GLN A 17 4.26 16.34 4.35
C GLN A 17 3.99 16.82 2.92
N GLY A 18 3.47 15.95 2.06
CA GLY A 18 3.01 16.26 0.71
C GLY A 18 1.58 16.82 0.72
N PHE A 19 1.14 17.31 -0.44
CA PHE A 19 -0.23 17.79 -0.65
C PHE A 19 -1.02 16.91 -1.61
N THR A 20 -0.35 16.07 -2.40
CA THR A 20 -1.00 15.16 -3.35
C THR A 20 -0.39 13.76 -3.28
N PRO A 21 -1.18 12.71 -3.57
CA PRO A 21 -0.65 11.37 -3.71
C PRO A 21 0.19 11.22 -4.99
N ALA A 22 1.02 10.19 -5.05
CA ALA A 22 1.82 9.85 -6.23
C ALA A 22 1.95 8.33 -6.40
N LYS A 23 2.25 7.88 -7.63
CA LYS A 23 2.33 6.45 -7.96
C LYS A 23 3.74 5.88 -7.77
N LEU A 24 3.81 4.71 -7.11
CA LEU A 24 5.03 3.90 -7.04
C LEU A 24 5.35 3.30 -8.40
N LEU A 25 6.62 3.35 -8.79
CA LEU A 25 7.16 2.61 -9.95
C LEU A 25 8.01 1.45 -9.46
N VAL A 26 7.66 0.23 -9.85
CA VAL A 26 8.41 -0.98 -9.52
C VAL A 26 9.54 -1.17 -10.53
N THR A 27 10.79 -1.10 -10.05
CA THR A 27 12.01 -1.26 -10.85
C THR A 27 12.78 -2.52 -10.50
N GLU A 28 12.63 -3.01 -9.27
CA GLU A 28 13.48 -4.06 -8.69
C GLU A 28 12.99 -5.49 -8.97
N ASN A 29 11.76 -5.61 -9.45
CA ASN A 29 11.12 -6.88 -9.78
C ASN A 29 10.64 -6.90 -11.24
N LYS A 30 11.18 -7.83 -12.03
CA LYS A 30 10.77 -8.08 -13.42
C LYS A 30 10.17 -9.48 -13.65
N LYS A 31 9.95 -10.25 -12.57
CA LYS A 31 9.57 -11.67 -12.67
C LYS A 31 8.21 -11.96 -12.04
N VAL A 32 7.98 -11.52 -10.81
CA VAL A 32 6.80 -11.93 -10.05
C VAL A 32 5.68 -10.93 -10.24
N LYS A 33 4.56 -11.41 -10.80
CA LYS A 33 3.37 -10.60 -11.05
C LYS A 33 2.17 -11.11 -10.25
N ILE A 34 1.28 -10.19 -9.89
CA ILE A 34 -0.08 -10.46 -9.41
C ILE A 34 -1.00 -9.63 -10.31
N GLN A 35 -2.06 -10.24 -10.85
CA GLN A 35 -3.03 -9.53 -11.72
C GLN A 35 -2.35 -8.80 -12.91
N GLY A 36 -1.27 -9.38 -13.45
CA GLY A 36 -0.51 -8.80 -14.56
C GLY A 36 0.48 -7.69 -14.17
N GLN A 37 0.44 -7.18 -12.93
CA GLN A 37 1.32 -6.12 -12.43
C GLN A 37 2.46 -6.68 -11.58
N PHE A 38 3.63 -6.04 -11.60
CA PHE A 38 4.79 -6.48 -10.82
C PHE A 38 4.57 -6.21 -9.33
N LYS A 39 4.94 -7.17 -8.47
CA LYS A 39 4.98 -6.94 -7.02
C LYS A 39 6.10 -5.98 -6.65
N ALA A 40 5.81 -5.03 -5.76
CA ALA A 40 6.79 -4.12 -5.21
C ALA A 40 7.60 -4.76 -4.07
N THR A 41 8.84 -4.32 -3.95
CA THR A 41 9.85 -4.76 -2.99
C THR A 41 10.32 -3.62 -2.09
N ASP A 42 11.07 -3.96 -1.04
CA ASP A 42 11.63 -3.03 -0.06
C ASP A 42 12.64 -2.04 -0.63
N MET A 43 13.08 -2.26 -1.86
CA MET A 43 14.04 -1.45 -2.59
C MET A 43 13.40 -0.61 -3.71
N ASP A 44 12.10 -0.75 -3.97
CA ASP A 44 11.39 0.07 -4.95
C ASP A 44 11.12 1.47 -4.39
N VAL A 45 12.00 2.41 -4.70
CA VAL A 45 11.99 3.79 -4.17
C VAL A 45 11.70 4.85 -5.23
N GLN A 46 11.36 4.43 -6.45
CA GLN A 46 11.10 5.33 -7.57
C GLN A 46 9.64 5.78 -7.60
N VAL A 47 9.44 7.09 -7.64
CA VAL A 47 8.12 7.73 -7.77
C VAL A 47 8.27 8.83 -8.83
N PRO A 48 7.79 8.61 -10.06
CA PRO A 48 8.03 9.54 -11.17
C PRO A 48 7.38 10.92 -11.01
N GLN A 49 6.39 11.04 -10.12
CA GLN A 49 5.62 12.26 -9.87
C GLN A 49 5.95 12.83 -8.48
N THR A 50 5.84 14.15 -8.31
CA THR A 50 5.97 14.79 -6.99
C THR A 50 4.72 14.57 -6.13
N PHE A 51 4.87 14.58 -4.81
CA PHE A 51 3.73 14.64 -3.87
C PHE A 51 3.13 16.07 -3.76
N GLY A 52 3.14 16.82 -4.86
CA GLY A 52 2.76 18.24 -4.91
C GLY A 52 3.79 19.13 -4.24
N GLN A 53 3.36 19.93 -3.26
CA GLN A 53 4.22 20.79 -2.45
C GLN A 53 4.71 20.09 -1.18
N CYS A 54 5.78 20.57 -0.54
CA CYS A 54 6.31 19.98 0.69
C CYS A 54 6.24 20.95 1.87
N LYS A 55 5.47 20.59 2.90
CA LYS A 55 5.32 21.39 4.13
C LYS A 55 6.65 21.63 4.86
N LEU A 56 7.62 20.71 4.70
CA LEU A 56 8.97 20.82 5.28
C LEU A 56 9.94 21.68 4.46
N LYS A 57 9.52 22.19 3.28
CA LYS A 57 10.37 23.04 2.43
C LYS A 57 9.68 24.38 2.17
N PRO A 58 9.53 25.25 3.19
CA PRO A 58 8.96 26.58 2.99
C PRO A 58 9.83 27.40 2.04
N ASN A 59 9.19 28.27 1.26
CA ASN A 59 9.81 29.20 0.33
C ASN A 59 8.95 30.47 0.22
N GLY A 60 9.27 31.46 1.05
CA GLY A 60 8.45 32.66 1.22
C GLY A 60 7.03 32.29 1.68
N ASN A 61 6.03 32.79 0.96
CA ASN A 61 4.61 32.52 1.22
C ASN A 61 4.12 31.19 0.61
N SER A 62 5.03 30.32 0.16
CA SER A 62 4.73 29.07 -0.52
C SER A 62 5.62 27.92 -0.05
N TYR A 63 5.52 26.77 -0.71
CA TYR A 63 6.34 25.58 -0.46
C TYR A 63 7.02 25.10 -1.75
N ARG A 64 8.23 24.56 -1.62
CA ARG A 64 8.94 23.92 -2.74
C ARG A 64 8.28 22.58 -3.10
N PRO A 65 8.46 22.08 -4.33
CA PRO A 65 7.95 20.77 -4.72
C PRO A 65 8.43 19.64 -3.81
N CYS A 66 7.52 18.72 -3.48
CA CYS A 66 7.83 17.49 -2.75
C CYS A 66 8.39 16.44 -3.70
N VAL A 67 9.66 16.64 -4.08
CA VAL A 67 10.41 15.69 -4.90
C VAL A 67 10.61 14.40 -4.08
N PRO A 68 10.15 13.24 -4.56
CA PRO A 68 10.28 11.99 -3.85
C PRO A 68 11.75 11.57 -3.75
N ALA A 69 12.17 11.25 -2.54
CA ALA A 69 13.49 10.68 -2.26
C ALA A 69 13.31 9.60 -1.20
N LEU A 70 12.56 8.56 -1.59
CA LEU A 70 12.16 7.49 -0.68
C LEU A 70 13.38 6.70 -0.23
N GLN A 71 13.40 6.34 1.04
CA GLN A 71 14.35 5.41 1.62
C GLN A 71 13.78 4.00 1.59
N LYS A 72 14.61 3.04 1.97
CA LYS A 72 14.24 1.63 2.07
C LYS A 72 12.97 1.44 2.90
N TRP A 73 12.05 0.62 2.39
CA TRP A 73 10.78 0.34 3.07
C TRP A 73 10.95 -0.57 4.28
N THR A 74 10.03 -0.40 5.23
CA THR A 74 9.91 -1.19 6.45
C THR A 74 8.56 -1.89 6.51
N LYS A 75 8.34 -2.74 7.53
CA LYS A 75 7.14 -3.59 7.68
C LYS A 75 6.88 -4.49 6.46
N THR A 76 7.95 -5.12 5.97
CA THR A 76 7.95 -5.98 4.78
C THR A 76 7.87 -7.46 5.14
N THR A 77 7.84 -8.35 4.14
CA THR A 77 7.84 -9.81 4.39
C THR A 77 9.04 -10.26 5.22
N LYS A 78 8.79 -11.13 6.22
CA LYS A 78 9.86 -11.71 7.05
C LYS A 78 10.57 -12.88 6.38
N LYS A 79 9.84 -13.72 5.64
CA LYS A 79 10.33 -15.00 5.08
C LYS A 79 10.42 -15.02 3.56
N SER A 80 9.39 -14.52 2.88
CA SER A 80 9.36 -14.49 1.41
C SER A 80 10.17 -13.30 0.89
N ASN A 81 10.96 -13.53 -0.17
CA ASN A 81 11.77 -12.51 -0.82
C ASN A 81 11.87 -12.81 -2.33
N LEU A 82 12.34 -11.81 -3.08
CA LEU A 82 12.76 -11.92 -4.46
C LEU A 82 14.27 -12.10 -4.49
N GLY A 83 14.74 -13.21 -5.06
CA GLY A 83 16.16 -13.45 -5.31
C GLY A 83 17.03 -13.53 -4.04
N GLY A 84 16.46 -13.90 -2.88
CA GLY A 84 17.18 -14.11 -1.64
C GLY A 84 17.30 -12.88 -0.72
N SER A 85 17.11 -11.66 -1.22
CA SER A 85 17.43 -10.43 -0.47
C SER A 85 16.34 -9.35 -0.45
N LYS A 86 15.53 -9.24 -1.51
CA LYS A 86 14.51 -8.18 -1.64
C LYS A 86 13.18 -8.62 -1.04
N LYS A 87 12.69 -7.91 -0.05
CA LYS A 87 11.45 -8.27 0.68
C LYS A 87 10.24 -7.65 0.00
N TRP A 88 9.10 -8.34 0.00
CA TRP A 88 7.86 -7.82 -0.57
C TRP A 88 7.20 -6.79 0.34
N LEU A 89 6.60 -5.77 -0.27
CA LEU A 89 5.78 -4.79 0.42
C LEU A 89 4.35 -5.30 0.66
N PHE A 90 3.74 -4.77 1.71
CA PHE A 90 2.33 -4.95 2.04
C PHE A 90 1.64 -3.59 2.19
N ASN A 91 0.31 -3.59 2.28
CA ASN A 91 -0.48 -2.37 2.49
C ASN A 91 -0.09 -1.58 3.76
N ASP A 92 0.50 -2.23 4.76
CA ASP A 92 0.99 -1.59 5.99
C ASP A 92 2.48 -1.21 5.93
N SER A 93 3.14 -1.41 4.79
CA SER A 93 4.53 -0.98 4.60
C SER A 93 4.64 0.54 4.61
N GLU A 94 5.75 1.02 5.15
CA GLU A 94 6.02 2.46 5.27
C GLU A 94 7.52 2.73 5.11
N CYS A 95 7.86 3.92 4.62
CA CYS A 95 9.22 4.40 4.53
C CYS A 95 9.28 5.90 4.87
N MET A 96 10.49 6.45 4.97
CA MET A 96 10.73 7.88 5.10
C MET A 96 11.29 8.42 3.78
N CYS A 97 11.10 9.71 3.48
CA CYS A 97 11.94 10.40 2.50
C CYS A 97 13.13 11.05 3.18
N THR A 98 14.18 11.33 2.41
CA THR A 98 15.38 12.02 2.92
C THR A 98 15.12 13.41 3.51
N THR A 99 13.98 14.03 3.19
CA THR A 99 13.57 15.33 3.79
C THR A 99 12.98 15.15 5.19
N GLY A 100 12.56 13.94 5.58
CA GLY A 100 11.94 13.66 6.88
C GLY A 100 10.41 13.45 6.85
N GLY A 101 9.79 13.44 5.67
CA GLY A 101 8.39 13.03 5.51
C GLY A 101 8.23 11.51 5.60
N LYS A 102 7.12 11.06 6.15
CA LYS A 102 6.71 9.65 6.19
C LYS A 102 5.82 9.33 4.99
N ILE A 103 6.13 8.23 4.31
CA ILE A 103 5.38 7.72 3.17
C ILE A 103 4.62 6.45 3.59
N THR A 104 3.35 6.41 3.23
CA THR A 104 2.45 5.25 3.43
C THR A 104 1.78 4.87 2.11
N ILE A 105 1.34 3.63 2.01
CA ILE A 105 0.59 3.12 0.86
C ILE A 105 -0.91 3.29 1.14
N THR A 106 -1.61 4.00 0.27
CA THR A 106 -3.05 4.24 0.38
C THR A 106 -3.85 3.31 -0.52
N ASP A 107 -3.30 2.96 -1.68
CA ASP A 107 -3.87 1.96 -2.59
C ASP A 107 -2.77 1.00 -3.05
N THR A 108 -2.95 -0.29 -2.82
CA THR A 108 -1.97 -1.31 -3.23
C THR A 108 -2.11 -1.74 -4.69
N THR A 109 -3.19 -1.34 -5.39
CA THR A 109 -3.64 -1.81 -6.71
C THR A 109 -3.99 -3.30 -6.81
N GLN A 110 -3.73 -4.09 -5.76
CA GLN A 110 -4.13 -5.49 -5.73
C GLN A 110 -5.63 -5.59 -5.41
N LEU A 111 -6.40 -6.17 -6.33
CA LEU A 111 -7.80 -6.53 -6.07
C LEU A 111 -7.84 -7.65 -5.04
N ASN A 112 -8.46 -7.40 -3.89
CA ASN A 112 -8.75 -8.43 -2.91
C ASN A 112 -10.21 -8.87 -3.06
N LEU A 113 -10.47 -9.83 -3.96
CA LEU A 113 -11.82 -10.36 -4.17
C LEU A 113 -12.45 -10.88 -2.86
N ALA A 114 -11.67 -11.58 -2.03
CA ALA A 114 -12.18 -12.11 -0.77
C ALA A 114 -12.49 -11.04 0.28
N GLY A 115 -11.81 -9.88 0.23
CA GLY A 115 -12.09 -8.74 1.10
C GLY A 115 -13.32 -7.95 0.62
N SER A 116 -13.37 -7.64 -0.66
CA SER A 116 -14.43 -6.84 -1.29
C SER A 116 -15.79 -7.53 -1.14
N VAL A 117 -15.83 -8.85 -1.38
CA VAL A 117 -17.03 -9.66 -1.23
C VAL A 117 -17.50 -9.71 0.24
N LYS A 118 -16.59 -9.76 1.23
CA LYS A 118 -16.97 -9.75 2.65
C LYS A 118 -17.58 -8.41 3.10
N GLU A 119 -17.01 -7.28 2.66
CA GLU A 119 -17.56 -5.96 2.98
C GLU A 119 -18.91 -5.73 2.29
N GLU A 120 -19.08 -6.16 1.04
CA GLU A 120 -20.38 -6.16 0.36
C GLU A 120 -21.41 -7.01 1.10
N PHE A 121 -21.07 -8.26 1.46
CA PHE A 121 -21.96 -9.11 2.26
C PHE A 121 -22.32 -8.46 3.61
N LYS A 122 -21.36 -7.79 4.27
CA LYS A 122 -21.60 -7.11 5.55
C LYS A 122 -22.56 -5.92 5.38
N ASN A 123 -22.38 -5.11 4.34
CA ASN A 123 -23.26 -3.98 4.03
C ASN A 123 -24.68 -4.44 3.66
N ILE A 124 -24.81 -5.52 2.89
CA ILE A 124 -26.09 -6.13 2.57
C ILE A 124 -26.75 -6.70 3.84
N ALA A 125 -26.00 -7.39 4.68
CA ALA A 125 -26.52 -7.94 5.94
C ALA A 125 -27.02 -6.85 6.91
N MET A 126 -26.36 -5.68 6.95
CA MET A 126 -26.75 -4.55 7.80
C MET A 126 -28.02 -3.82 7.34
N THR A 127 -28.47 -4.02 6.10
CA THR A 127 -29.66 -3.36 5.55
C THR A 127 -30.93 -4.21 5.64
N ILE A 128 -30.82 -5.45 6.14
CA ILE A 128 -31.97 -6.35 6.37
C ILE A 128 -32.45 -6.20 7.82
N PRO A 129 -33.67 -5.68 8.07
CA PRO A 129 -34.22 -5.58 9.42
C PRO A 129 -34.35 -6.99 10.03
N GLY A 130 -33.63 -7.27 11.12
CA GLY A 130 -33.69 -8.53 11.86
C GLY A 130 -32.51 -9.50 11.65
N ALA A 131 -31.50 -9.15 10.85
CA ALA A 131 -30.29 -9.97 10.70
C ALA A 131 -29.30 -9.71 11.86
N MET A 132 -29.23 -10.64 12.83
CA MET A 132 -28.20 -10.64 13.88
C MET A 132 -26.93 -11.34 13.38
N MET A 133 -25.79 -10.64 13.46
CA MET A 133 -24.48 -11.19 13.09
C MET A 133 -24.14 -12.39 13.97
N GLY A 134 -24.06 -13.59 13.37
CA GLY A 134 -23.67 -14.81 14.06
C GLY A 134 -22.18 -14.81 14.39
N ASN A 135 -21.84 -15.05 15.66
CA ASN A 135 -20.45 -15.23 16.10
C ASN A 135 -19.84 -16.48 15.43
N ASP A 136 -18.75 -16.24 14.70
CA ASP A 136 -17.69 -17.18 14.33
C ASP A 136 -17.87 -18.64 14.78
N LYS A 137 -18.54 -19.46 13.97
CA LYS A 137 -18.24 -20.90 13.88
C LYS A 137 -18.31 -21.33 12.43
N ALA A 138 -17.15 -21.64 11.86
CA ALA A 138 -17.03 -22.28 10.56
C ALA A 138 -17.92 -23.55 10.52
N PRO A 139 -18.66 -23.79 9.44
CA PRO A 139 -19.45 -25.02 9.31
C PRO A 139 -18.48 -26.20 9.25
N LYS A 140 -18.64 -27.15 10.18
CA LYS A 140 -18.04 -28.48 10.07
C LYS A 140 -18.96 -29.33 9.21
N VAL A 141 -18.40 -29.90 8.15
CA VAL A 141 -19.05 -30.92 7.32
C VAL A 141 -19.18 -32.19 8.16
N VAL A 142 -20.40 -32.72 8.29
CA VAL A 142 -20.67 -34.12 8.70
C VAL A 142 -21.07 -34.86 7.44
#